data_AF-A0A1E3HS65-F1
#
_entry.id   AF-A0A1E3HS65-F1
#
_cell.length_a   1.000
_cell.length_b   1.000
_cell.length_c   1.000
_cell.angle_alpha   90.00
_cell.angle_beta   90.00
_cell.angle_gamma   90.00
#
_symmetry.space_group_name_H-M   'P 1'
#
loop_
_entity.id
_entity.type
_entity.pdbx_description
1 polymer ?
#
loop_
_entity_poly.entity_id
_entity_poly.type
_entity_poly.pdbx_seq_one_letter_code
_entity_poly.pdbx_strand_id
1 'polypeptide(L)'
;MSYPPSSLTSEPSSALGESGHTCFSARHLKPVRTLAPPSPSSATGRAIIMRSYKGGSKPATWELVSKIHFNDGSCTIKDHACMVESVRRGFDITEDPDLDDFVVGKVSRRNLTSMGLWPEYKDVYRTANGVELGVFDDSGEFVNVFEEDPVFEVEESMTGETFDAAYVEFVQQTKWKADVAKTYLERRVETDAGIISIQEEE
;
A
#
# COMPACT_ATOMS: atom_id res chain seq x y z
N MET A 1 -1.79 -11.59 -5.60
CA MET A 1 -2.26 -10.28 -5.10
C MET A 1 -1.84 -9.22 -6.11
N SER A 2 -2.76 -8.40 -6.57
CA SER A 2 -2.57 -7.37 -7.62
C SER A 2 -3.00 -6.01 -7.05
N TYR A 3 -2.42 -4.93 -7.56
CA TYR A 3 -2.71 -3.57 -7.09
C TYR A 3 -3.16 -2.65 -8.23
N PRO A 4 -4.40 -2.12 -8.19
CA PRO A 4 -5.61 -2.71 -7.56
C PRO A 4 -5.81 -4.20 -7.93
N PRO A 5 -6.73 -4.96 -7.29
CA PRO A 5 -6.92 -6.39 -7.57
C PRO A 5 -7.15 -6.73 -9.05
N SER A 6 -7.67 -5.77 -9.84
CA SER A 6 -7.86 -5.86 -11.30
C SER A 6 -6.65 -5.42 -12.15
N SER A 7 -5.61 -4.85 -11.54
CA SER A 7 -4.53 -4.18 -12.26
C SER A 7 -3.53 -5.12 -12.93
N LEU A 8 -3.12 -4.73 -14.13
CA LEU A 8 -2.15 -5.40 -15.00
C LEU A 8 -0.72 -4.82 -14.86
N THR A 9 -0.31 -4.35 -13.67
CA THR A 9 1.00 -3.71 -13.49
C THR A 9 2.10 -4.70 -13.08
N SER A 10 3.23 -4.70 -13.82
CA SER A 10 4.35 -5.63 -13.60
C SER A 10 5.53 -5.04 -12.82
N GLU A 11 5.65 -3.72 -12.64
CA GLU A 11 6.82 -3.12 -11.98
C GLU A 11 6.47 -1.88 -11.14
N PRO A 12 6.86 -1.85 -9.85
CA PRO A 12 6.83 -0.62 -9.06
C PRO A 12 7.98 0.30 -9.49
N SER A 13 7.79 1.61 -9.44
CA SER A 13 8.88 2.55 -9.71
C SER A 13 9.71 2.82 -8.45
N SER A 14 10.99 2.46 -8.47
CA SER A 14 11.98 2.82 -7.43
C SER A 14 12.49 4.24 -7.64
N ALA A 15 11.60 5.22 -7.65
CA ALA A 15 11.92 6.56 -8.08
C ALA A 15 11.96 7.59 -6.96
N LEU A 16 13.20 7.99 -6.63
CA LEU A 16 13.59 9.14 -5.83
C LEU A 16 13.45 8.95 -4.30
N GLY A 17 14.42 8.22 -3.75
CA GLY A 17 15.40 8.85 -2.85
C GLY A 17 14.99 9.31 -1.44
N GLU A 18 13.73 9.21 -1.02
CA GLU A 18 13.33 9.75 0.29
C GLU A 18 12.81 8.72 1.31
N SER A 19 12.47 7.50 0.89
CA SER A 19 12.17 6.39 1.80
C SER A 19 12.28 5.10 1.01
N GLY A 20 13.37 4.35 1.12
CA GLY A 20 13.66 3.28 0.17
C GLY A 20 12.80 2.01 0.29
N HIS A 21 11.58 2.08 0.83
CA HIS A 21 10.60 1.02 0.69
C HIS A 21 9.87 1.12 -0.67
N THR A 22 9.44 -0.02 -1.21
CA THR A 22 8.72 -0.11 -2.49
C THR A 22 7.22 -0.26 -2.24
N CYS A 23 6.47 0.85 -2.20
CA CYS A 23 5.01 0.82 -2.09
C CYS A 23 4.34 0.85 -3.48
N PHE A 24 3.47 -0.10 -3.78
CA PHE A 24 2.56 -0.06 -4.94
C PHE A 24 1.37 0.87 -4.63
N SER A 25 1.63 2.12 -4.30
CA SER A 25 0.59 3.16 -4.28
C SER A 25 0.75 4.03 -5.49
N ALA A 26 -0.36 4.55 -6.01
CA ALA A 26 -0.36 5.42 -7.17
C ALA A 26 0.59 6.61 -6.98
N ARG A 27 0.71 7.11 -5.75
CA ARG A 27 1.65 8.17 -5.33
C ARG A 27 3.12 7.87 -5.65
N HIS A 28 3.51 6.61 -5.65
CA HIS A 28 4.89 6.16 -5.90
C HIS A 28 5.08 5.63 -7.32
N LEU A 29 4.03 5.59 -8.14
CA LEU A 29 4.14 5.20 -9.53
C LEU A 29 4.61 6.39 -10.38
N LYS A 30 5.60 6.15 -11.23
CA LYS A 30 5.99 7.11 -12.27
C LYS A 30 5.04 6.97 -13.47
N PRO A 31 4.51 8.07 -14.02
CA PRO A 31 3.82 8.04 -15.30
C PRO A 31 4.77 7.51 -16.37
N VAL A 32 4.35 6.49 -17.13
CA VAL A 32 5.15 6.00 -18.26
C VAL A 32 5.13 7.08 -19.33
N ARG A 33 6.28 7.76 -19.56
CA ARG A 33 6.42 8.80 -20.59
C ARG A 33 6.58 8.27 -22.01
N THR A 34 6.38 6.97 -22.25
CA THR A 34 6.57 6.34 -23.57
C THR A 34 5.36 5.50 -23.94
N LEU A 35 4.70 5.92 -25.03
CA LEU A 35 3.68 5.21 -25.81
C LEU A 35 4.24 3.93 -26.46
N ALA A 36 4.98 3.09 -25.72
CA ALA A 36 5.30 1.74 -26.16
C ALA A 36 4.15 0.83 -25.72
N PRO A 37 3.59 0.00 -26.61
CA PRO A 37 2.55 -0.95 -26.24
C PRO A 37 3.08 -1.89 -25.16
N PRO A 38 2.27 -2.28 -24.16
CA PRO A 38 2.69 -3.20 -23.13
C PRO A 38 3.16 -4.52 -23.78
N SER A 39 4.36 -4.97 -23.44
CA SER A 39 4.87 -6.28 -23.88
C SER A 39 3.92 -7.39 -23.40
N PRO A 40 3.55 -8.37 -24.24
CA PRO A 40 2.55 -9.39 -23.92
C PRO A 40 2.93 -10.31 -22.75
N SER A 41 4.18 -10.28 -22.27
CA SER A 41 4.60 -11.05 -21.09
C SER A 41 4.18 -10.46 -19.74
N SER A 42 3.63 -9.24 -19.70
CA SER A 42 3.11 -8.61 -18.47
C SER A 42 1.66 -8.99 -18.14
N ALA A 43 0.98 -9.72 -19.04
CA ALA A 43 -0.44 -10.09 -18.94
C ALA A 43 -0.75 -11.24 -17.97
N THR A 44 0.26 -11.80 -17.29
CA THR A 44 0.06 -12.79 -16.24
C THR A 44 0.37 -12.13 -14.91
N GLY A 45 -0.68 -11.82 -14.15
CA GLY A 45 -0.61 -11.22 -12.82
C GLY A 45 0.28 -12.05 -11.89
N ARG A 46 1.56 -11.70 -11.84
CA ARG A 46 2.48 -12.17 -10.81
C ARG A 46 2.28 -11.29 -9.59
N ALA A 47 2.14 -11.96 -8.45
CA ALA A 47 1.85 -11.37 -7.16
C ALA A 47 2.69 -10.12 -6.88
N ILE A 48 2.08 -9.13 -6.21
CA ILE A 48 2.74 -8.04 -5.49
C ILE A 48 3.78 -8.70 -4.60
N ILE A 49 5.01 -8.73 -5.07
CA ILE A 49 6.19 -8.91 -4.24
C ILE A 49 6.51 -7.49 -3.83
N MET A 50 6.29 -7.13 -2.56
CA MET A 50 7.00 -5.99 -1.99
C MET A 50 8.49 -6.35 -2.06
N ARG A 51 9.16 -5.91 -3.12
CA ARG A 51 10.60 -6.07 -3.24
C ARG A 51 11.21 -5.09 -2.26
N SER A 52 11.93 -5.59 -1.25
CA SER A 52 12.85 -4.74 -0.53
C SER A 52 13.95 -4.24 -1.46
N TYR A 53 14.51 -3.10 -1.06
CA TYR A 53 15.78 -2.50 -1.43
C TYR A 53 16.70 -3.31 -2.37
N LYS A 54 17.22 -2.60 -3.39
CA LYS A 54 18.31 -2.95 -4.33
C LYS A 54 18.78 -4.42 -4.26
N GLY A 55 18.28 -5.24 -5.19
CA GLY A 55 18.95 -6.47 -5.61
C GLY A 55 18.60 -7.77 -4.86
N GLY A 56 17.79 -7.71 -3.80
CA GLY A 56 17.36 -8.90 -3.05
C GLY A 56 15.85 -9.17 -3.13
N SER A 57 15.47 -10.42 -3.40
CA SER A 57 14.08 -10.90 -3.46
C SER A 57 13.35 -10.98 -2.11
N LYS A 58 13.81 -10.28 -1.07
CA LYS A 58 13.23 -10.40 0.28
C LYS A 58 12.20 -9.30 0.52
N PRO A 59 11.06 -9.60 1.18
CA PRO A 59 10.13 -8.58 1.66
C PRO A 59 10.85 -7.55 2.55
N ALA A 60 10.38 -6.31 2.59
CA ALA A 60 10.73 -5.41 3.68
C ALA A 60 10.07 -5.96 4.95
N THR A 61 10.82 -6.75 5.73
CA THR A 61 10.30 -7.39 6.94
C THR A 61 10.23 -6.35 8.06
N TRP A 62 9.24 -6.49 8.93
CA TRP A 62 9.01 -5.61 10.08
C TRP A 62 8.70 -4.13 9.75
N GLU A 63 8.30 -3.81 8.52
CA GLU A 63 7.67 -2.52 8.18
C GLU A 63 6.15 -2.60 8.35
N LEU A 64 5.52 -1.50 8.80
CA LEU A 64 4.07 -1.44 8.98
C LEU A 64 3.37 -1.45 7.64
N VAL A 65 2.55 -2.47 7.43
CA VAL A 65 1.76 -2.68 6.23
C VAL A 65 0.31 -2.87 6.60
N SER A 66 -0.57 -2.64 5.63
CA SER A 66 -2.00 -2.85 5.80
C SER A 66 -2.52 -3.75 4.71
N LYS A 67 -3.25 -4.78 5.13
CA LYS A 67 -3.97 -5.70 4.25
C LYS A 67 -5.41 -5.23 4.17
N ILE A 68 -5.83 -4.90 2.96
CA ILE A 68 -7.13 -4.32 2.64
C ILE A 68 -7.98 -5.41 2.02
N HIS A 69 -9.17 -5.61 2.57
CA HIS A 69 -10.17 -6.57 2.11
C HIS A 69 -11.25 -5.86 1.31
N PHE A 70 -11.77 -6.52 0.28
CA PHE A 70 -12.81 -6.00 -0.59
C PHE A 70 -14.05 -6.88 -0.58
N ASN A 71 -15.18 -6.32 -1.02
CA ASN A 71 -16.48 -7.01 -1.06
C ASN A 71 -16.50 -8.27 -1.95
N ASP A 72 -15.60 -8.37 -2.93
CA ASP A 72 -15.46 -9.56 -3.78
C ASP A 72 -14.64 -10.69 -3.12
N GLY A 73 -14.20 -10.49 -1.87
CA GLY A 73 -13.35 -11.43 -1.13
C GLY A 73 -11.87 -11.38 -1.52
N SER A 74 -11.49 -10.48 -2.44
CA SER A 74 -10.08 -10.24 -2.75
C SER A 74 -9.42 -9.38 -1.67
N CYS A 75 -8.08 -9.38 -1.66
CA CYS A 75 -7.31 -8.49 -0.81
C CYS A 75 -6.06 -7.96 -1.51
N THR A 76 -5.57 -6.82 -1.03
CA THR A 76 -4.30 -6.22 -1.45
C THR A 76 -3.52 -5.73 -0.23
N ILE A 77 -2.20 -5.57 -0.38
CA ILE A 77 -1.32 -5.16 0.72
C ILE A 77 -0.58 -3.89 0.31
N LYS A 78 -0.50 -2.95 1.25
CA LYS A 78 0.16 -1.65 1.06
C LYS A 78 0.98 -1.28 2.29
N ASP A 79 1.92 -0.36 2.10
CA ASP A 79 2.42 0.42 3.24
C ASP A 79 1.22 1.08 3.97
N HIS A 80 1.34 1.21 5.28
CA HIS A 80 0.26 1.70 6.12
C HIS A 80 -0.23 3.10 5.72
N ALA A 81 0.67 4.05 5.44
CA ALA A 81 0.28 5.39 5.02
C ALA A 81 -0.34 5.40 3.61
N CYS A 82 0.22 4.58 2.71
CA CYS A 82 -0.36 4.34 1.38
C CYS A 82 -1.80 3.81 1.45
N MET A 83 -2.10 2.94 2.43
CA MET A 83 -3.43 2.37 2.63
C MET A 83 -4.44 3.44 3.03
N VAL A 84 -4.14 4.23 4.07
CA VAL A 84 -5.04 5.26 4.60
C VAL A 84 -5.46 6.22 3.48
N GLU A 85 -4.48 6.72 2.72
CA GLU A 85 -4.77 7.60 1.58
C GLU A 85 -5.67 6.93 0.54
N SER A 86 -5.44 5.65 0.23
CA SER A 86 -6.17 4.98 -0.84
C SER A 86 -7.62 4.68 -0.48
N VAL A 87 -7.86 4.16 0.73
CA VAL A 87 -9.22 3.88 1.21
C VAL A 87 -10.01 5.18 1.36
N ARG A 88 -9.40 6.21 1.96
CA ARG A 88 -9.99 7.54 2.07
C ARG A 88 -10.40 8.13 0.72
N ARG A 89 -9.54 8.02 -0.30
CA ARG A 89 -9.85 8.49 -1.66
C ARG A 89 -10.98 7.71 -2.33
N GLY A 90 -11.19 6.44 -1.97
CA GLY A 90 -12.36 5.68 -2.40
C GLY A 90 -13.69 6.32 -1.97
N PHE A 91 -13.69 7.01 -0.82
CA PHE A 91 -14.87 7.71 -0.29
C PHE A 91 -15.00 9.14 -0.82
N ASP A 92 -13.90 9.90 -0.86
CA ASP A 92 -13.97 11.34 -1.17
C ASP A 92 -14.24 11.63 -2.65
N ILE A 93 -13.85 10.73 -3.54
CA ILE A 93 -13.96 10.93 -4.99
C ILE A 93 -15.34 10.48 -5.48
N THR A 94 -16.34 11.32 -5.23
CA THR A 94 -17.71 11.11 -5.68
C THR A 94 -17.93 11.57 -7.13
N GLU A 95 -17.24 12.63 -7.54
CA GLU A 95 -17.20 13.14 -8.91
C GLU A 95 -15.83 12.92 -9.55
N ASP A 96 -15.79 12.87 -10.88
CA ASP A 96 -14.54 12.75 -11.63
C ASP A 96 -13.81 14.09 -11.64
N PRO A 97 -12.65 14.23 -10.95
CA PRO A 97 -11.91 15.48 -10.91
C PRO A 97 -11.36 15.83 -12.30
N ASP A 98 -10.95 17.08 -12.53
CA ASP A 98 -10.38 17.44 -13.83
C ASP A 98 -9.07 16.67 -14.09
N LEU A 99 -8.69 16.57 -15.38
CA LEU A 99 -7.48 15.80 -15.76
C LEU A 99 -6.21 16.27 -15.04
N ASP A 100 -6.14 17.57 -14.71
CA ASP A 100 -4.98 18.18 -14.06
C ASP A 100 -5.04 18.21 -12.54
N ASP A 101 -6.19 17.87 -11.95
CA ASP A 101 -6.37 17.83 -10.51
C ASP A 101 -5.57 16.70 -9.87
N PHE A 102 -4.94 17.00 -8.73
CA PHE A 102 -4.23 16.03 -7.92
C PHE A 102 -5.21 15.13 -7.16
N VAL A 103 -5.08 13.82 -7.39
CA VAL A 103 -5.97 12.80 -6.83
C VAL A 103 -5.29 12.04 -5.69
N VAL A 104 -4.03 11.64 -5.86
CA VAL A 104 -3.27 10.87 -4.86
C VAL A 104 -1.91 11.52 -4.68
N GLY A 105 -1.65 12.13 -3.52
CA GLY A 105 -0.48 12.97 -3.30
C GLY A 105 -0.31 14.03 -4.40
N LYS A 106 0.75 13.89 -5.21
CA LYS A 106 1.07 14.76 -6.35
C LYS A 106 0.72 14.13 -7.72
N VAL A 107 -0.07 13.06 -7.72
CA VAL A 107 -0.45 12.32 -8.94
C VAL A 107 -1.81 12.80 -9.40
N SER A 108 -1.84 13.35 -10.62
CA SER A 108 -3.08 13.87 -11.21
C SER A 108 -3.96 12.76 -11.79
N ARG A 109 -5.23 13.07 -12.05
CA ARG A 109 -6.14 12.16 -12.77
C ARG A 109 -5.55 11.74 -14.11
N ARG A 110 -4.95 12.66 -14.88
CA ARG A 110 -4.26 12.36 -16.15
C ARG A 110 -3.19 11.29 -15.99
N ASN A 111 -2.39 11.38 -14.92
CA ASN A 111 -1.37 10.38 -14.65
C ASN A 111 -2.01 9.01 -14.37
N LEU A 112 -3.05 8.96 -13.54
CA LEU A 112 -3.80 7.71 -13.26
C LEU A 112 -4.39 7.12 -14.55
N THR A 113 -5.04 7.93 -15.38
CA THR A 113 -5.57 7.50 -16.69
C THR A 113 -4.48 6.95 -17.58
N SER A 114 -3.32 7.62 -17.66
CA SER A 114 -2.18 7.17 -18.48
C SER A 114 -1.59 5.84 -18.00
N MET A 115 -1.74 5.54 -16.70
CA MET A 115 -1.33 4.27 -16.10
C MET A 115 -2.42 3.20 -16.18
N GLY A 116 -3.59 3.49 -16.77
CA GLY A 116 -4.74 2.59 -16.80
C GLY A 116 -5.37 2.36 -15.43
N LEU A 117 -5.08 3.23 -14.45
CA LEU A 117 -5.58 3.12 -13.08
C LEU A 117 -6.86 3.93 -12.86
N TRP A 118 -7.26 4.79 -13.80
CA TRP A 118 -8.53 5.53 -13.70
C TRP A 118 -9.58 4.95 -14.64
N PRO A 119 -10.85 4.77 -14.21
CA PRO A 119 -11.43 5.09 -12.89
C PRO A 119 -11.25 3.99 -11.84
N GLU A 120 -10.76 2.81 -12.21
CA GLU A 120 -10.75 1.61 -11.34
C GLU A 120 -10.12 1.83 -9.96
N TYR A 121 -9.10 2.69 -9.85
CA TYR A 121 -8.47 3.02 -8.58
C TYR A 121 -9.48 3.51 -7.54
N LYS A 122 -10.34 4.48 -7.88
CA LYS A 122 -11.34 4.98 -6.91
C LYS A 122 -12.43 3.94 -6.65
N ASP A 123 -12.89 3.26 -7.70
CA ASP A 123 -14.05 2.37 -7.63
C ASP A 123 -13.73 1.12 -6.81
N VAL A 124 -12.52 0.57 -6.94
CA VAL A 124 -12.05 -0.57 -6.15
C VAL A 124 -11.95 -0.20 -4.67
N TYR A 125 -11.30 0.92 -4.33
CA TYR A 125 -11.11 1.30 -2.94
C TYR A 125 -12.41 1.67 -2.22
N ARG A 126 -13.44 2.09 -2.96
CA ARG A 126 -14.79 2.28 -2.43
C ARG A 126 -15.43 0.96 -1.96
N THR A 127 -14.99 -0.18 -2.48
CA THR A 127 -15.49 -1.51 -2.10
C THR A 127 -14.68 -2.16 -0.96
N ALA A 128 -13.74 -1.42 -0.37
CA ALA A 128 -13.01 -1.89 0.80
C ALA A 128 -13.98 -2.07 1.97
N ASN A 129 -13.90 -3.22 2.65
CA ASN A 129 -14.77 -3.57 3.77
C ASN A 129 -14.02 -3.94 5.04
N GLY A 130 -12.69 -4.07 4.96
CA GLY A 130 -11.87 -4.46 6.09
C GLY A 130 -10.43 -4.04 5.93
N VAL A 131 -9.77 -3.69 7.03
CA VAL A 131 -8.33 -3.38 7.08
C VAL A 131 -7.69 -4.08 8.26
N GLU A 132 -6.63 -4.85 7.99
CA GLU A 132 -5.73 -5.40 9.01
C GLU A 132 -4.43 -4.58 9.03
N LEU A 133 -3.95 -4.21 10.21
CA LEU A 133 -2.61 -3.65 10.39
C LEU A 133 -1.64 -4.77 10.75
N GLY A 134 -0.54 -4.85 10.02
CA GLY A 134 0.42 -5.93 10.19
C GLY A 134 1.84 -5.54 9.83
N VAL A 135 2.71 -6.54 9.90
CA VAL A 135 4.07 -6.55 9.38
C VAL A 135 4.27 -7.84 8.59
N PHE A 136 5.31 -7.89 7.77
CA PHE A 136 5.84 -9.19 7.32
C PHE A 136 6.94 -9.64 8.26
N ASP A 137 6.85 -10.85 8.79
CA ASP A 137 7.92 -11.41 9.59
C ASP A 137 9.13 -11.82 8.73
N ASP A 138 10.18 -12.36 9.35
CA ASP A 138 11.39 -12.78 8.65
C ASP A 138 11.18 -13.98 7.69
N SER A 139 10.05 -14.70 7.82
CA SER A 139 9.64 -15.76 6.90
C SER A 139 8.88 -15.22 5.68
N GLY A 140 8.44 -13.95 5.74
CA GLY A 140 7.61 -13.32 4.73
C GLY A 140 6.12 -13.61 4.91
N GLU A 141 5.69 -14.09 6.08
CA GLU A 141 4.29 -14.23 6.44
C GLU A 141 3.75 -12.91 7.01
N PHE A 142 2.51 -12.59 6.65
CA PHE A 142 1.82 -11.43 7.21
C PHE A 142 1.40 -11.74 8.64
N VAL A 143 1.79 -10.90 9.58
CA VAL A 143 1.46 -11.00 10.99
C VAL A 143 0.71 -9.73 11.40
N ASN A 144 -0.53 -9.89 11.86
CA ASN A 144 -1.29 -8.77 12.43
C ASN A 144 -0.61 -8.28 13.72
N VAL A 145 -0.48 -6.97 13.87
CA VAL A 145 0.23 -6.36 15.00
C VAL A 145 -0.56 -6.38 16.30
N PHE A 146 -1.88 -6.57 16.24
CA PHE A 146 -2.80 -6.47 17.37
C PHE A 146 -3.16 -7.84 17.95
N GLU A 147 -3.41 -7.89 19.26
CA GLU A 147 -3.92 -9.08 19.93
C GLU A 147 -5.25 -9.52 19.32
N GLU A 148 -5.46 -10.84 19.18
CA GLU A 148 -6.69 -11.45 18.60
C GLU A 148 -6.92 -11.19 17.10
N ASP A 149 -5.94 -10.62 16.40
CA ASP A 149 -5.96 -10.40 14.94
C ASP A 149 -7.20 -9.64 14.43
N PRO A 150 -7.61 -8.51 15.04
CA PRO A 150 -8.80 -7.78 14.64
C PRO A 150 -8.66 -7.18 13.25
N VAL A 151 -9.81 -7.10 12.57
CA VAL A 151 -10.00 -6.40 11.30
C VAL A 151 -10.78 -5.12 11.60
N PHE A 152 -10.27 -3.97 11.18
CA PHE A 152 -11.04 -2.73 11.20
C PHE A 152 -12.12 -2.79 10.13
N GLU A 153 -13.39 -2.76 10.53
CA GLU A 153 -14.52 -2.77 9.61
C GLU A 153 -14.66 -1.41 8.92
N VAL A 154 -14.71 -1.44 7.59
CA VAL A 154 -14.90 -0.25 6.76
C VAL A 154 -16.35 -0.24 6.31
N GLU A 155 -17.16 0.65 6.90
CA GLU A 155 -18.58 0.74 6.56
C GLU A 155 -18.81 1.53 5.27
N GLU A 156 -19.75 1.08 4.44
CA GLU A 156 -20.11 1.76 3.18
C GLU A 156 -20.60 3.21 3.41
N SER A 157 -21.14 3.51 4.59
CA SER A 157 -21.61 4.83 5.00
C SER A 157 -20.50 5.81 5.37
N MET A 158 -19.24 5.38 5.49
CA MET A 158 -18.13 6.26 5.86
C MET A 158 -17.83 7.29 4.77
N THR A 159 -17.44 8.49 5.22
CA THR A 159 -16.69 9.47 4.42
C THR A 159 -15.20 9.31 4.68
N GLY A 160 -14.35 9.99 3.91
CA GLY A 160 -12.92 9.99 4.18
C GLY A 160 -12.55 10.52 5.56
N GLU A 161 -13.28 11.53 6.06
CA GLU A 161 -13.08 12.09 7.40
C GLU A 161 -13.48 11.11 8.51
N THR A 162 -14.64 10.46 8.39
CA THR A 162 -15.08 9.48 9.40
C THR A 162 -14.21 8.23 9.38
N PHE A 163 -13.72 7.82 8.21
CA PHE A 163 -12.74 6.74 8.08
C PHE A 163 -11.44 7.09 8.81
N ASP A 164 -10.84 8.26 8.54
CA ASP A 164 -9.58 8.68 9.18
C ASP A 164 -9.73 8.70 10.72
N ALA A 165 -10.84 9.27 11.22
CA ALA A 165 -11.09 9.35 12.65
C ALA A 165 -11.29 7.97 13.30
N ALA A 166 -12.16 7.13 12.73
CA ALA A 166 -12.47 5.80 13.26
C ALA A 166 -11.25 4.87 13.20
N TYR A 167 -10.45 4.96 12.14
CA TYR A 167 -9.25 4.14 12.00
C TYR A 167 -8.16 4.54 13.00
N VAL A 168 -7.97 5.84 13.24
CA VAL A 168 -7.04 6.32 14.29
C VAL A 168 -7.50 5.84 15.67
N GLU A 169 -8.79 5.93 15.97
CA GLU A 169 -9.35 5.43 17.23
C GLU A 169 -9.12 3.93 17.39
N PHE A 170 -9.41 3.14 16.35
CA PHE A 170 -9.14 1.71 16.32
C PHE A 170 -7.68 1.39 16.63
N VAL A 171 -6.72 2.05 15.97
CA VAL A 171 -5.29 1.81 16.20
C VAL A 171 -4.86 2.19 17.62
N GLN A 172 -5.43 3.25 18.20
CA GLN A 172 -5.09 3.71 19.55
C GLN A 172 -5.68 2.83 20.67
N GLN A 173 -6.87 2.28 20.46
CA GLN A 173 -7.56 1.47 21.45
C GLN A 173 -7.19 -0.02 21.39
N THR A 174 -6.65 -0.46 20.25
CA THR A 174 -6.33 -1.87 20.04
C THR A 174 -4.92 -2.21 20.55
N LYS A 175 -4.85 -3.22 21.41
CA LYS A 175 -3.59 -3.63 22.05
C LYS A 175 -2.68 -4.37 21.09
N TRP A 176 -1.41 -3.99 21.04
CA TRP A 176 -0.39 -4.67 20.25
C TRP A 176 0.03 -5.99 20.89
N LYS A 177 0.35 -6.99 20.06
CA LYS A 177 1.06 -8.20 20.48
C LYS A 177 2.44 -7.81 20.99
N ALA A 178 2.78 -8.25 22.20
CA ALA A 178 4.00 -7.81 22.89
C ALA A 178 5.30 -8.20 22.15
N ASP A 179 5.33 -9.38 21.56
CA ASP A 179 6.44 -9.89 20.76
C ASP A 179 6.61 -9.09 19.46
N VAL A 180 5.51 -8.84 18.74
CA VAL A 180 5.53 -8.04 17.50
C VAL A 180 5.98 -6.61 17.79
N ALA A 181 5.43 -5.97 18.83
CA ALA A 181 5.80 -4.63 19.24
C ALA A 181 7.28 -4.52 19.60
N LYS A 182 7.80 -5.49 20.37
CA LYS A 182 9.20 -5.54 20.75
C LYS A 182 10.10 -5.61 19.51
N THR A 183 9.87 -6.59 18.63
CA THR A 183 10.73 -6.78 17.45
C THR A 183 10.61 -5.61 16.46
N TYR A 184 9.41 -5.08 16.25
CA TYR A 184 9.21 -3.88 15.44
C TYR A 184 10.04 -2.69 15.96
N LEU A 185 10.00 -2.43 17.27
CA LEU A 185 10.77 -1.33 17.87
C LEU A 185 12.28 -1.57 17.81
N GLU A 186 12.74 -2.80 18.06
CA GLU A 186 14.16 -3.17 17.93
C GLU A 186 14.66 -2.92 16.51
N ARG A 187 13.94 -3.42 15.49
CA ARG A 187 14.27 -3.23 14.07
C ARG A 187 14.27 -1.76 13.68
N ARG A 188 13.27 -0.99 14.13
CA ARG A 188 13.19 0.45 13.84
C ARG A 188 14.38 1.21 14.42
N VAL A 189 14.80 0.89 15.65
CA VAL A 189 15.99 1.48 16.27
C VAL A 189 17.26 1.10 15.49
N GLU A 190 17.38 -0.15 15.04
CA GLU A 190 18.52 -0.60 14.21
C GLU A 190 18.58 0.15 12.87
N THR A 191 17.44 0.40 12.23
CA THR A 191 17.32 1.20 11.00
C THR A 191 17.68 2.66 11.25
N ASP A 192 17.11 3.29 12.28
CA ASP A 192 17.34 4.70 12.63
C ASP A 192 18.80 4.93 13.07
N ALA A 193 19.44 3.94 13.70
CA ALA A 193 20.85 3.97 14.10
C ALA A 193 21.84 3.62 12.97
N GLY A 194 21.34 3.24 11.78
CA GLY A 194 22.18 2.79 10.66
C GLY A 194 22.97 1.51 10.92
N ILE A 195 22.59 0.74 11.94
CA ILE A 195 23.23 -0.54 12.33
C ILE A 195 22.92 -1.60 11.27
N ILE A 196 21.69 -1.59 10.74
CA ILE A 196 21.40 -2.21 9.45
C ILE A 196 21.91 -1.25 8.38
N SER A 197 23.17 -1.43 7.99
CA SER A 197 23.78 -0.69 6.89
C SER A 197 23.43 -1.35 5.56
N ILE A 198 22.77 -0.59 4.70
CA ILE A 198 22.52 -0.90 3.29
C ILE A 198 23.89 -0.88 2.60
N GLN A 199 24.57 -2.02 2.53
CA GLN A 199 25.83 -2.07 1.80
C GLN A 199 25.55 -1.83 0.31
N GLU A 200 25.98 -0.67 -0.19
CA GLU A 200 26.11 -0.41 -1.61
C GLU A 200 27.34 -1.16 -2.09
N GLU A 201 27.14 -2.32 -2.72
CA GLU A 201 28.22 -2.92 -3.51
C GLU A 201 28.20 -2.30 -4.92
N GLU A 202 29.38 -1.82 -5.33
CA GLU A 202 29.72 -1.05 -6.55
C GLU A 202 29.36 -1.73 -7.88
#